data_AF-A0A9E2UWY3-F1
#
_entry.id   AF-A0A9E2UWY3-F1
#
_cell.length_a   1.000
_cell.length_b   1.000
_cell.length_c   1.000
_cell.angle_alpha   90.00
_cell.angle_beta   90.00
_cell.angle_gamma   90.00
#
_symmetry.space_group_name_H-M   'P 1'
#
loop_
_entity.id
_entity.type
_entity.pdbx_description
1 polymer ?
#
loop_
_entity_poly.entity_id
_entity_poly.type
_entity_poly.pdbx_seq_one_letter_code
_entity_poly.pdbx_strand_id
1 'polypeptide(L)'
;MPALDYEKASEILADLFAAAEDAFQGNTIPTVEAVIQDAADRLFASSTQSYREALIGCGLARMLDRSINIRHPYMSQGVDAFNGRTLDEKVVNPFLQDRMIPCSKGPYLASFRRSVDFTPATSVGLRDKKGYNALLDYVSALEAANESEARGLIIYLLYRFVVLRNAANIQLSRISRLSLEQYQALVGRLIQVQSGGLIPVLLSVAMLHTIKACYGLPWKIEWQGINVADKASGVGGDITVTQDDTVILAIEVTERPIEKARVVSTFNTKIVRGGIEDYLFIYSNSLPTDDARQAARTYFTQGHEINFLQVADWIVNNLGTIGAKCRTIFTQEVLALFGTRDVPASVKMFWNNMVKELIGA
;
A
#
# COMPACT_ATOMS: atom_id res chain seq x y z
N MET A 1 8.54 37.69 12.26
CA MET A 1 7.73 36.55 12.73
C MET A 1 7.84 35.48 11.66
N PRO A 2 8.33 34.28 11.95
CA PRO A 2 8.48 33.25 10.93
C PRO A 2 7.09 32.80 10.48
N ALA A 3 6.67 33.25 9.30
CA ALA A 3 5.55 32.67 8.61
C ALA A 3 6.05 31.37 7.99
N LEU A 4 5.52 30.22 8.43
CA LEU A 4 5.84 28.94 7.83
C LEU A 4 5.43 28.96 6.36
N ASP A 5 6.33 28.47 5.50
CA ASP A 5 6.01 28.17 4.11
C ASP A 5 5.23 26.84 4.06
N TYR A 6 3.91 26.96 3.92
CA TYR A 6 3.00 25.79 3.92
C TYR A 6 3.10 24.96 2.63
N GLU A 7 3.50 25.56 1.51
CA GLU A 7 3.75 24.82 0.28
C GLU A 7 4.99 23.95 0.49
N LYS A 8 6.06 24.55 1.03
CA LYS A 8 7.27 23.79 1.35
C LYS A 8 7.05 22.71 2.41
N ALA A 9 6.23 23.00 3.42
CA ALA A 9 5.81 22.01 4.41
C ALA A 9 5.12 20.79 3.76
N SER A 10 4.28 21.03 2.76
CA SER A 10 3.55 19.99 2.03
C SER A 10 4.48 19.11 1.21
N GLU A 11 5.46 19.70 0.52
CA GLU A 11 6.50 18.97 -0.21
C GLU A 11 7.31 18.07 0.73
N ILE A 12 7.82 18.64 1.83
CA ILE A 12 8.59 17.89 2.83
C ILE A 12 7.75 16.74 3.39
N LEU A 13 6.49 16.97 3.74
CA LEU A 13 5.62 15.93 4.26
C LEU A 13 5.41 14.79 3.25
N ALA A 14 5.22 15.12 1.97
CA ALA A 14 5.08 14.13 0.90
C ALA A 14 6.35 13.27 0.76
N ASP A 15 7.52 13.90 0.73
CA ASP A 15 8.82 13.21 0.60
C ASP A 15 9.12 12.29 1.80
N LEU A 16 8.83 12.76 3.02
CA LEU A 16 9.01 11.96 4.24
C LEU A 16 8.05 10.77 4.27
N PHE A 17 6.82 10.97 3.80
CA PHE A 17 5.82 9.92 3.77
C PHE A 17 6.12 8.85 2.71
N ALA A 18 6.59 9.24 1.52
CA ALA A 18 7.04 8.30 0.49
C ALA A 18 8.12 7.36 1.05
N ALA A 19 9.12 7.91 1.75
CA ALA A 19 10.14 7.10 2.42
C ALA A 19 9.57 6.15 3.49
N ALA A 20 8.51 6.56 4.20
CA ALA A 20 7.83 5.71 5.17
C ALA A 20 7.00 4.59 4.51
N GLU A 21 6.38 4.86 3.36
CA GLU A 21 5.68 3.83 2.57
C GLU A 21 6.66 2.82 1.97
N ASP A 22 7.78 3.28 1.42
CA ASP A 22 8.85 2.41 0.90
C ASP A 22 9.39 1.49 2.00
N ALA A 23 9.63 2.04 3.19
CA ALA A 23 10.06 1.27 4.37
C ALA A 23 9.02 0.21 4.75
N PHE A 24 7.73 0.56 4.74
CA PHE A 24 6.64 -0.40 5.01
C PHE A 24 6.55 -1.49 3.94
N GLN A 25 6.62 -1.14 2.65
CA GLN A 25 6.59 -2.10 1.54
C GLN A 25 7.80 -3.03 1.54
N GLY A 26 8.98 -2.50 1.84
CA GLY A 26 10.23 -3.24 1.96
C GLY A 26 10.38 -4.00 3.28
N ASN A 27 9.34 -4.05 4.12
CA ASN A 27 9.34 -4.67 5.45
C ASN A 27 10.56 -4.24 6.32
N THR A 28 10.96 -2.98 6.17
CA THR A 28 12.12 -2.39 6.84
C THR A 28 11.62 -1.35 7.86
N ILE A 29 11.91 -1.57 9.14
CA ILE A 29 11.51 -0.64 10.20
C ILE A 29 12.54 0.50 10.28
N PRO A 30 12.14 1.78 10.15
CA PRO A 30 13.07 2.90 10.31
C PRO A 30 13.73 2.86 11.70
N THR A 31 15.05 3.03 11.73
CA THR A 31 15.83 2.92 12.97
C THR A 31 15.71 4.19 13.81
N VAL A 32 15.26 4.05 15.05
CA VAL A 32 15.23 5.08 16.09
C VAL A 32 15.59 4.47 17.45
N GLU A 33 16.00 5.29 18.41
CA GLU A 33 16.30 4.84 19.77
C GLU A 33 15.11 4.12 20.43
N ALA A 34 15.40 3.15 21.31
CA ALA A 34 14.36 2.35 21.97
C ALA A 34 13.34 3.20 22.75
N VAL A 35 13.78 4.32 23.35
CA VAL A 35 12.91 5.25 24.06
C VAL A 35 11.87 5.88 23.12
N ILE A 36 12.24 6.16 21.88
CA ILE A 36 11.34 6.71 20.85
C ILE A 36 10.36 5.66 20.36
N GLN A 37 10.79 4.40 20.25
CA GLN A 37 9.90 3.29 19.90
C GLN A 37 8.81 3.12 20.97
N ASP A 38 9.19 3.10 22.26
CA ASP A 38 8.25 3.01 23.37
C ASP A 38 7.31 4.23 23.44
N ALA A 39 7.83 5.44 23.24
CA ALA A 39 7.01 6.64 23.14
C ALA A 39 5.99 6.53 21.99
N ALA A 40 6.41 6.07 20.81
CA ALA A 40 5.51 5.85 19.68
C ALA A 40 4.48 4.73 19.94
N ASP A 41 4.83 3.68 20.69
CA ASP A 41 3.87 2.64 21.11
C ASP A 41 2.77 3.21 22.00
N ARG A 42 3.16 3.93 23.05
CA ARG A 42 2.22 4.63 23.94
C ARG A 42 1.37 5.65 23.18
N LEU A 43 1.98 6.39 22.26
CA LEU A 43 1.32 7.42 21.46
C LEU A 43 0.30 6.83 20.48
N PHE A 44 0.60 5.71 19.81
CA PHE A 44 -0.33 5.10 18.86
C PHE A 44 -1.40 4.23 19.54
N ALA A 45 -1.17 3.79 20.77
CA ALA A 45 -2.19 3.17 21.63
C ALA A 45 -3.14 4.20 22.29
N SER A 46 -2.76 5.48 22.32
CA SER A 46 -3.58 6.57 22.85
C SER A 46 -4.89 6.72 22.07
N SER A 47 -5.98 6.97 22.79
CA SER A 47 -7.26 7.34 22.19
C SER A 47 -7.30 8.79 21.70
N THR A 48 -6.29 9.60 22.05
CA THR A 48 -6.17 11.01 21.68
C THR A 48 -5.32 11.17 20.42
N GLN A 49 -5.95 10.96 19.26
CA GLN A 49 -5.26 10.95 17.95
C GLN A 49 -4.51 12.25 17.65
N SER A 50 -5.04 13.38 18.11
CA SER A 50 -4.42 14.68 17.88
C SER A 50 -3.00 14.82 18.45
N TYR A 51 -2.58 13.98 19.40
CA TYR A 51 -1.20 13.99 19.89
C TYR A 51 -0.21 13.58 18.79
N ARG A 52 -0.48 12.48 18.07
CA ARG A 52 0.39 12.05 16.96
C ARG A 52 0.33 12.98 15.76
N GLU A 53 -0.82 13.63 15.53
CA GLU A 53 -0.97 14.63 14.46
C GLU A 53 -0.18 15.91 14.76
N ALA A 54 -0.22 16.39 16.01
CA ALA A 54 0.54 17.55 16.45
C ALA A 54 2.05 17.35 16.29
N LEU A 55 2.55 16.13 16.48
CA LEU A 55 3.96 15.81 16.28
C LEU A 55 4.42 15.91 14.82
N ILE A 56 3.55 15.62 13.84
CA ILE A 56 3.86 15.90 12.44
C ILE A 56 4.07 17.40 12.26
N GLY A 57 3.15 18.22 12.81
CA GLY A 57 3.26 19.67 12.77
C GLY A 57 4.54 20.19 13.44
N CYS A 58 4.90 19.65 14.61
CA CYS A 58 6.14 19.99 15.31
C CYS A 58 7.38 19.62 14.47
N GLY A 59 7.40 18.43 13.88
CA GLY A 59 8.49 17.97 13.03
C GLY A 59 8.67 18.85 11.79
N LEU A 60 7.58 19.19 11.10
CA LEU A 60 7.63 20.08 9.92
C LEU A 60 8.11 21.49 10.31
N ALA A 61 7.59 22.06 11.39
CA ALA A 61 8.04 23.37 11.87
C ALA A 61 9.55 23.35 12.20
N ARG A 62 10.04 22.28 12.85
CA ARG A 62 11.46 22.09 13.16
C ARG A 62 12.35 21.98 11.92
N MET A 63 11.88 21.30 10.88
CA MET A 63 12.62 21.12 9.63
C MET A 63 12.66 22.39 8.77
N LEU A 64 11.59 23.19 8.81
CA LEU A 64 11.51 24.43 8.05
C LEU A 64 12.36 25.54 8.68
N ASP A 65 12.31 25.67 10.01
CA ASP A 65 13.06 26.69 10.72
C ASP A 65 13.47 26.20 12.11
N ARG A 66 14.78 26.04 12.31
CA ARG A 66 15.35 25.58 13.59
C ARG A 66 15.26 26.62 14.72
N SER A 67 14.94 27.87 14.41
CA SER A 67 14.71 28.90 15.43
C SER A 67 13.32 28.82 16.07
N ILE A 68 12.40 28.05 15.47
CA ILE A 68 11.06 27.84 16.02
C ILE A 68 11.12 26.98 17.27
N ASN A 69 10.42 27.43 18.31
CA ASN A 69 10.13 26.66 19.49
C ASN A 69 8.88 25.81 19.27
N ILE A 70 9.10 24.53 19.00
CA ILE A 70 8.03 23.58 18.68
C ILE A 70 7.12 23.23 19.87
N ARG A 71 7.42 23.75 21.08
CA ARG A 71 6.51 23.68 22.23
C ARG A 71 5.46 24.78 22.25
N HIS A 72 5.58 25.79 21.38
CA HIS A 72 4.70 26.96 21.31
C HIS A 72 3.87 26.95 20.01
N PRO A 73 2.80 26.13 19.91
CA PRO A 73 2.01 25.98 18.69
C PRO A 73 0.97 27.10 18.44
N TYR A 74 0.93 28.14 19.27
CA TYR A 74 0.07 29.31 19.11
C TYR A 74 0.92 30.58 19.03
N MET A 75 0.68 31.41 18.01
CA MET A 75 1.41 32.67 17.79
C MET A 75 1.39 33.65 18.98
N SER A 76 0.43 33.51 19.90
CA SER A 76 0.37 34.33 21.12
C SER A 76 1.42 33.95 22.18
N GLN A 77 2.15 32.84 22.01
CA GLN A 77 3.07 32.29 23.01
C GLN A 77 4.50 32.85 22.92
N GLY A 78 4.84 33.54 21.83
CA GLY A 78 6.17 34.10 21.69
C GLY A 78 6.53 34.47 20.24
N VAL A 79 7.69 35.09 20.09
CA VAL A 79 8.25 35.45 18.77
C VAL A 79 8.82 34.25 18.02
N ASP A 80 9.14 33.18 18.75
CA ASP A 80 9.62 31.87 18.31
C ASP A 80 8.50 30.84 18.16
N ALA A 81 7.25 31.23 18.42
CA ALA A 81 6.08 30.38 18.26
C ALA A 81 5.72 30.17 16.79
N PHE A 82 4.99 29.09 16.50
CA PHE A 82 4.47 28.79 15.17
C PHE A 82 2.95 28.67 15.18
N ASN A 83 2.33 28.81 14.00
CA ASN A 83 0.89 28.67 13.85
C ASN A 83 0.52 27.21 13.56
N GLY A 84 0.51 26.38 14.60
CA GLY A 84 0.21 24.95 14.47
C GLY A 84 -1.20 24.68 13.92
N ARG A 85 -2.17 25.54 14.24
CA ARG A 85 -3.54 25.38 13.72
C ARG A 85 -3.59 25.55 12.20
N THR A 86 -3.00 26.62 11.67
CA THR A 86 -3.00 26.85 10.22
C THR A 86 -2.13 25.82 9.49
N LEU A 87 -1.01 25.40 10.08
CA LEU A 87 -0.20 24.30 9.54
C LEU A 87 -1.02 23.02 9.42
N ASP A 88 -1.83 22.70 10.42
CA ASP A 88 -2.69 21.52 10.37
C ASP A 88 -3.78 21.63 9.31
N GLU A 89 -4.55 22.72 9.34
CA GLU A 89 -5.70 22.94 8.45
C GLU A 89 -5.28 22.99 6.98
N LYS A 90 -4.07 23.48 6.67
CA LYS A 90 -3.58 23.60 5.29
C LYS A 90 -2.75 22.42 4.83
N VAL A 91 -2.06 21.72 5.73
CA VAL A 91 -1.03 20.73 5.35
C VAL A 91 -1.32 19.38 5.99
N VAL A 92 -1.21 19.25 7.31
CA VAL A 92 -1.21 17.94 7.98
C VAL A 92 -2.55 17.24 7.86
N ASN A 93 -3.66 17.87 8.25
CA ASN A 93 -4.97 17.23 8.24
C ASN A 93 -5.43 16.86 6.82
N PRO A 94 -5.38 17.77 5.82
CA PRO A 94 -5.69 17.42 4.43
C PRO A 94 -4.83 16.25 3.91
N PHE A 95 -3.53 16.24 4.22
CA PHE A 95 -2.62 15.17 3.79
C PHE A 95 -2.99 13.81 4.37
N LEU A 96 -3.32 13.75 5.68
CA LEU A 96 -3.73 12.52 6.35
C LEU A 96 -5.08 12.01 5.81
N GLN A 97 -6.05 12.91 5.60
CA GLN A 97 -7.36 12.55 5.05
C GLN A 97 -7.28 12.02 3.62
N ASP A 98 -6.52 12.69 2.76
CA ASP A 98 -6.28 12.28 1.36
C ASP A 98 -5.68 10.86 1.28
N ARG A 99 -4.82 10.51 2.24
CA ARG A 99 -4.20 9.19 2.37
C ARG A 99 -4.99 8.22 3.25
N MET A 100 -6.23 8.54 3.59
CA MET A 100 -7.14 7.73 4.43
C MET A 100 -6.49 7.25 5.74
N ILE A 101 -5.55 8.02 6.27
CA ILE A 101 -4.90 7.71 7.54
C ILE A 101 -5.90 8.07 8.66
N PRO A 102 -6.14 7.16 9.64
CA PRO A 102 -7.02 7.47 10.76
C PRO A 102 -6.54 8.68 11.57
N CYS A 103 -7.22 9.81 11.37
CA CYS A 103 -6.94 11.09 12.01
C CYS A 103 -8.21 11.73 12.60
N SER A 104 -8.00 12.77 13.40
CA SER A 104 -9.06 13.56 13.97
C SER A 104 -9.77 14.41 12.91
N LYS A 105 -11.09 14.64 13.10
CA LYS A 105 -11.96 15.34 12.14
C LYS A 105 -11.78 16.87 12.13
N GLY A 106 -11.06 17.41 13.11
CA GLY A 106 -10.82 18.84 13.26
C GLY A 106 -9.35 19.09 13.57
N PRO A 107 -8.95 20.35 13.76
CA PRO A 107 -7.54 20.65 13.92
C PRO A 107 -6.92 19.93 15.12
N TYR A 108 -5.69 19.43 15.04
CA TYR A 108 -5.05 18.67 16.12
C TYR A 108 -4.95 19.48 17.42
N LEU A 109 -4.90 20.81 17.34
CA LEU A 109 -4.91 21.68 18.51
C LEU A 109 -6.27 21.76 19.22
N ALA A 110 -7.36 21.30 18.60
CA ALA A 110 -8.69 21.34 19.19
C ALA A 110 -8.87 20.35 20.36
N SER A 111 -8.07 19.29 20.40
CA SER A 111 -8.06 18.32 21.51
C SER A 111 -7.38 18.87 22.76
N PHE A 112 -6.69 20.00 22.65
CA PHE A 112 -6.07 20.69 23.76
C PHE A 112 -6.96 21.83 24.26
N ARG A 113 -6.75 22.27 25.51
CA ARG A 113 -7.32 23.54 25.98
C ARG A 113 -6.73 24.69 25.15
N ARG A 114 -7.44 25.82 25.07
CA ARG A 114 -6.97 26.99 24.29
C ARG A 114 -5.59 27.44 24.78
N SER A 115 -4.70 27.75 23.83
CA SER A 115 -3.38 28.36 24.07
C SER A 115 -2.49 27.57 25.03
N VAL A 116 -2.42 26.24 24.87
CA VAL A 116 -1.50 25.40 25.67
C VAL A 116 -0.11 25.32 25.08
N ASP A 117 0.90 25.29 25.95
CA ASP A 117 2.26 24.91 25.59
C ASP A 117 2.42 23.38 25.69
N PHE A 118 3.35 22.82 24.92
CA PHE A 118 3.75 21.43 25.05
C PHE A 118 4.80 21.27 26.16
N THR A 119 4.34 21.37 27.41
CA THR A 119 5.16 21.28 28.63
C THR A 119 4.53 20.32 29.64
N PRO A 120 5.31 19.79 30.61
CA PRO A 120 4.78 18.88 31.63
C PRO A 120 3.60 19.48 32.45
N ALA A 121 3.56 20.80 32.64
CA ALA A 121 2.50 21.48 33.38
C ALA A 121 1.11 21.30 32.74
N THR A 122 1.04 21.26 31.41
CA THR A 122 -0.20 21.05 30.65
C THR A 122 -0.81 19.65 30.90
N SER A 123 0.01 18.65 31.26
CA SER A 123 -0.42 17.27 31.53
C SER A 123 -1.46 17.18 32.66
N VAL A 124 -1.41 18.10 33.64
CA VAL A 124 -2.30 18.10 34.82
C VAL A 124 -3.78 18.15 34.43
N GLY A 125 -4.11 18.92 33.38
CA GLY A 125 -5.48 19.16 32.93
C GLY A 125 -6.00 18.17 31.88
N LEU A 126 -5.20 17.18 31.47
CA LEU A 126 -5.50 16.25 30.39
C LEU A 126 -5.95 14.89 30.94
N ARG A 127 -6.93 14.28 30.27
CA ARG A 127 -7.44 12.94 30.60
C ARG A 127 -6.42 11.86 30.23
N ASP A 128 -5.77 12.00 29.08
CA ASP A 128 -4.78 11.06 28.59
C ASP A 128 -3.35 11.54 28.86
N LYS A 129 -2.93 11.40 30.11
CA LYS A 129 -1.59 11.80 30.56
C LYS A 129 -0.49 10.93 29.97
N LYS A 130 -0.76 9.65 29.71
CA LYS A 130 0.22 8.72 29.14
C LYS A 130 0.53 9.07 27.69
N GLY A 131 -0.51 9.30 26.88
CA GLY A 131 -0.35 9.75 25.49
C GLY A 131 0.31 11.13 25.42
N TYR A 132 -0.06 12.04 26.31
CA TYR A 132 0.54 13.37 26.35
C TYR A 132 2.03 13.33 26.75
N ASN A 133 2.41 12.53 27.74
CA ASN A 133 3.81 12.36 28.12
C ASN A 133 4.63 11.75 26.97
N ALA A 134 4.06 10.78 26.24
CA ALA A 134 4.69 10.24 25.05
C ALA A 134 4.88 11.29 23.93
N LEU A 135 3.92 12.21 23.76
CA LEU A 135 4.10 13.39 22.91
C LEU A 135 5.28 14.24 23.38
N LEU A 136 5.39 14.52 24.67
CA LEU A 136 6.51 15.32 25.21
C LEU A 136 7.87 14.63 25.04
N ASP A 137 7.93 13.30 25.22
CA ASP A 137 9.14 12.50 24.98
C ASP A 137 9.60 12.70 23.52
N TYR A 138 8.67 12.62 22.57
CA TYR A 138 8.94 12.79 21.14
C TYR A 138 9.30 14.24 20.76
N VAL A 139 8.62 15.24 21.33
CA VAL A 139 8.96 16.67 21.15
C VAL A 139 10.40 16.93 21.62
N SER A 140 10.78 16.39 22.79
CA SER A 140 12.12 16.57 23.34
C SER A 140 13.20 15.96 22.44
N ALA A 141 12.90 14.81 21.83
CA ALA A 141 13.79 14.20 20.84
C ALA A 141 13.94 15.06 19.57
N LEU A 142 12.85 15.63 19.06
CA LEU A 142 12.87 16.54 17.90
C LEU A 142 13.63 17.86 18.18
N GLU A 143 13.57 18.38 19.41
CA GLU A 143 14.33 19.55 19.82
C GLU A 143 15.83 19.30 19.81
N ALA A 144 16.26 18.17 20.39
CA ALA A 144 17.66 17.76 20.51
C ALA A 144 18.28 17.33 19.17
N ALA A 145 17.45 16.83 18.25
CA ALA A 145 17.90 16.29 16.98
C ALA A 145 18.60 17.31 16.07
N ASN A 146 19.62 16.84 15.35
CA ASN A 146 20.09 17.47 14.12
C ASN A 146 19.11 17.22 12.96
N GLU A 147 19.40 17.77 11.78
CA GLU A 147 18.48 17.69 10.63
C GLU A 147 18.23 16.23 10.18
N SER A 148 19.27 15.41 10.11
CA SER A 148 19.16 14.00 9.73
C SER A 148 18.39 13.18 10.76
N GLU A 149 18.67 13.41 12.04
CA GLU A 149 17.95 12.78 13.16
C GLU A 149 16.47 13.17 13.17
N ALA A 150 16.15 14.45 13.00
CA ALA A 150 14.77 14.93 12.94
C ALA A 150 14.02 14.30 11.76
N ARG A 151 14.68 14.20 10.59
CA ARG A 151 14.15 13.50 9.43
C ARG A 151 13.81 12.04 9.78
N GLY A 152 14.74 11.31 10.41
CA GLY A 152 14.54 9.93 10.83
C GLY A 152 13.39 9.74 11.81
N LEU A 153 13.28 10.63 12.81
CA LEU A 153 12.18 10.64 13.78
C LEU A 153 10.82 10.84 13.10
N ILE A 154 10.72 11.73 12.11
CA ILE A 154 9.46 11.98 11.41
C ILE A 154 9.11 10.83 10.47
N ILE A 155 10.08 10.24 9.76
CA ILE A 155 9.84 9.03 8.95
C ILE A 155 9.29 7.92 9.83
N TYR A 156 9.90 7.67 11.01
CA TYR A 156 9.42 6.63 11.92
C TYR A 156 7.99 6.92 12.40
N LEU A 157 7.68 8.18 12.73
CA LEU A 157 6.31 8.58 13.09
C LEU A 157 5.31 8.31 11.95
N LEU A 158 5.66 8.69 10.72
CA LEU A 158 4.84 8.46 9.53
C LEU A 158 4.71 6.98 9.19
N TYR A 159 5.76 6.18 9.38
CA TYR A 159 5.73 4.73 9.26
C TYR A 159 4.67 4.13 10.20
N ARG A 160 4.60 4.61 11.44
CA ARG A 160 3.57 4.19 12.40
C ARG A 160 2.15 4.58 11.95
N PHE A 161 1.98 5.73 11.30
CA PHE A 161 0.72 6.08 10.64
C PHE A 161 0.38 5.16 9.46
N VAL A 162 1.37 4.74 8.66
CA VAL A 162 1.18 3.76 7.58
C VAL A 162 0.75 2.41 8.16
N VAL A 163 1.39 1.94 9.24
CA VAL A 163 0.98 0.72 9.95
C VAL A 163 -0.47 0.83 10.44
N LEU A 164 -0.82 1.96 11.07
CA LEU A 164 -2.18 2.21 11.55
C LEU A 164 -3.21 2.22 10.42
N ARG A 165 -2.91 2.88 9.29
CA ARG A 165 -3.75 2.91 8.09
C ARG A 165 -3.98 1.51 7.53
N ASN A 166 -2.93 0.70 7.43
CA ASN A 166 -3.03 -0.66 6.91
C ASN A 166 -3.77 -1.61 7.87
N ALA A 167 -3.71 -1.35 9.17
CA ALA A 167 -4.53 -2.05 10.16
C ALA A 167 -6.01 -1.62 10.12
N ALA A 168 -6.32 -0.43 9.58
CA ALA A 168 -7.68 0.06 9.46
C ALA A 168 -8.43 -0.65 8.31
N ASN A 169 -9.72 -0.90 8.54
CA ASN A 169 -10.58 -1.50 7.52
C ASN A 169 -10.98 -0.45 6.48
N ILE A 170 -10.31 -0.44 5.32
CA ILE A 170 -10.67 0.44 4.20
C ILE A 170 -11.78 -0.22 3.40
N GLN A 171 -12.96 0.39 3.42
CA GLN A 171 -14.09 -0.05 2.62
C GLN A 171 -13.84 0.27 1.13
N LEU A 172 -13.93 -0.74 0.28
CA LEU A 172 -13.82 -0.56 -1.17
C LEU A 172 -15.11 -0.01 -1.76
N SER A 173 -14.95 0.98 -2.64
CA SER A 173 -16.01 1.52 -3.48
C SER A 173 -16.56 0.40 -4.36
N ARG A 174 -17.88 0.20 -4.32
CA ARG A 174 -18.56 -0.79 -5.15
C ARG A 174 -18.85 -0.21 -6.54
N ILE A 175 -18.69 -1.04 -7.55
CA ILE A 175 -19.03 -0.71 -8.93
C ILE A 175 -20.24 -1.55 -9.33
N SER A 176 -21.30 -0.92 -9.83
CA SER A 176 -22.50 -1.62 -10.27
C SER A 176 -22.32 -2.23 -11.66
N ARG A 177 -21.75 -1.49 -12.59
CA ARG A 177 -21.50 -1.92 -13.97
C ARG A 177 -20.42 -1.07 -14.64
N LEU A 178 -19.58 -1.70 -15.44
CA LEU A 178 -18.62 -1.03 -16.34
C LEU A 178 -18.86 -1.48 -17.78
N SER A 179 -18.60 -0.58 -18.74
CA SER A 179 -18.41 -0.93 -20.14
C SER A 179 -17.10 -1.70 -20.34
N LEU A 180 -16.90 -2.31 -21.51
CA LEU A 180 -15.65 -3.00 -21.79
C LEU A 180 -14.47 -2.02 -21.86
N GLU A 181 -14.68 -0.82 -22.43
CA GLU A 181 -13.66 0.24 -22.45
C GLU A 181 -13.27 0.67 -21.02
N GLN A 182 -14.25 0.76 -20.12
CA GLN A 182 -13.99 1.07 -18.71
C GLN A 182 -13.22 -0.05 -18.00
N TYR A 183 -13.48 -1.33 -18.30
CA TYR A 183 -12.66 -2.44 -17.79
C TYR A 183 -11.23 -2.36 -18.32
N GLN A 184 -11.04 -2.04 -19.60
CA GLN A 184 -9.71 -1.87 -20.18
C GLN A 184 -8.95 -0.75 -19.47
N ALA A 185 -9.60 0.40 -19.23
CA ALA A 185 -9.00 1.50 -18.48
C ALA A 185 -8.71 1.11 -17.02
N LEU A 186 -9.63 0.40 -16.36
CA LEU A 186 -9.49 -0.07 -14.98
C LEU A 186 -8.28 -1.01 -14.85
N VAL A 187 -8.26 -2.08 -15.63
CA VAL A 187 -7.19 -3.09 -15.59
C VAL A 187 -5.86 -2.45 -15.98
N GLY A 188 -5.85 -1.63 -17.05
CA GLY A 188 -4.66 -0.93 -17.51
C GLY A 188 -4.04 0.00 -16.47
N ARG A 189 -4.85 0.70 -15.66
CA ARG A 189 -4.35 1.56 -14.58
C ARG A 189 -3.90 0.77 -13.35
N LEU A 190 -4.62 -0.29 -12.98
CA LEU A 190 -4.28 -1.13 -11.84
C LEU A 190 -2.89 -1.74 -11.99
N ILE A 191 -2.53 -2.21 -13.18
CA ILE A 191 -1.23 -2.84 -13.43
C ILE A 191 -0.05 -1.85 -13.41
N GLN A 192 -0.30 -0.53 -13.41
CA GLN A 192 0.75 0.50 -13.29
C GLN A 192 1.07 0.82 -11.82
N VAL A 193 0.26 0.35 -10.87
CA VAL A 193 0.51 0.57 -9.46
C VAL A 193 1.66 -0.31 -9.01
N GLN A 194 2.68 0.32 -8.42
CA GLN A 194 3.74 -0.40 -7.74
C GLN A 194 3.15 -1.20 -6.57
N SER A 195 3.08 -2.52 -6.77
CA SER A 195 2.52 -3.47 -5.80
C SER A 195 3.42 -4.68 -5.57
N GLY A 196 4.64 -4.66 -6.11
CA GLY A 196 5.57 -5.78 -6.08
C GLY A 196 5.04 -7.03 -6.79
N GLY A 197 4.21 -6.87 -7.82
CA GLY A 197 3.53 -7.96 -8.52
C GLY A 197 2.17 -8.38 -7.95
N LEU A 198 1.74 -7.82 -6.81
CA LEU A 198 0.55 -8.31 -6.11
C LEU A 198 -0.72 -8.12 -6.92
N ILE A 199 -0.89 -6.93 -7.52
CA ILE A 199 -2.08 -6.62 -8.31
C ILE A 199 -2.22 -7.56 -9.52
N PRO A 200 -1.19 -7.77 -10.36
CA PRO A 200 -1.23 -8.77 -11.43
C PRO A 200 -1.65 -10.17 -10.96
N VAL A 201 -1.18 -10.63 -9.79
CA VAL A 201 -1.57 -11.93 -9.21
C VAL A 201 -3.06 -11.93 -8.86
N LEU A 202 -3.52 -10.94 -8.09
CA LEU A 202 -4.92 -10.85 -7.66
C LEU A 202 -5.88 -10.74 -8.84
N LEU A 203 -5.52 -9.95 -9.87
CA LEU A 203 -6.32 -9.84 -11.09
C LEU A 203 -6.40 -11.17 -11.84
N SER A 204 -5.30 -11.93 -11.87
CA SER A 204 -5.27 -13.25 -12.50
C SER A 204 -6.12 -14.27 -11.76
N VAL A 205 -6.03 -14.30 -10.43
CA VAL A 205 -6.90 -15.13 -9.58
C VAL A 205 -8.37 -14.76 -9.77
N ALA A 206 -8.70 -13.46 -9.78
CA ALA A 206 -10.07 -12.99 -10.01
C ALA A 206 -10.62 -13.46 -11.36
N MET A 207 -9.80 -13.41 -12.41
CA MET A 207 -10.19 -13.86 -13.75
C MET A 207 -10.39 -15.38 -13.78
N LEU A 208 -9.53 -16.17 -13.15
CA LEU A 208 -9.70 -17.63 -13.08
C LEU A 208 -10.94 -18.03 -12.28
N HIS A 209 -11.19 -17.39 -11.13
CA HIS A 209 -12.43 -17.59 -10.37
C HIS A 209 -13.66 -17.25 -11.20
N THR A 210 -13.59 -16.17 -11.99
CA THR A 210 -14.67 -15.78 -12.90
C THR A 210 -14.91 -16.83 -13.97
N ILE A 211 -13.86 -17.30 -14.65
CA ILE A 211 -13.94 -18.34 -15.68
C ILE A 211 -14.57 -19.60 -15.07
N LYS A 212 -14.06 -20.05 -13.92
CA LYS A 212 -14.59 -21.18 -13.17
C LYS A 212 -16.10 -21.03 -12.90
N ALA A 213 -16.52 -19.89 -12.35
CA ALA A 213 -17.90 -19.63 -12.00
C ALA A 213 -18.82 -19.53 -13.23
N CYS A 214 -18.33 -18.94 -14.33
CA CYS A 214 -19.10 -18.73 -15.54
C CYS A 214 -19.33 -19.99 -16.35
N TYR A 215 -18.34 -20.88 -16.39
CA TYR A 215 -18.40 -22.12 -17.16
C TYR A 215 -18.67 -23.35 -16.30
N GLY A 216 -18.83 -23.21 -14.98
CA GLY A 216 -19.13 -24.31 -14.07
C GLY A 216 -17.99 -25.33 -13.97
N LEU A 217 -16.74 -24.87 -13.99
CA LEU A 217 -15.57 -25.74 -14.03
C LEU A 217 -15.28 -26.33 -12.64
N PRO A 218 -14.87 -27.61 -12.54
CA PRO A 218 -14.54 -28.28 -11.27
C PRO A 218 -13.18 -27.86 -10.69
N TRP A 219 -12.63 -26.73 -11.15
CA TRP A 219 -11.29 -26.27 -10.81
C TRP A 219 -11.16 -25.93 -9.32
N LYS A 220 -10.06 -26.35 -8.71
CA LYS A 220 -9.58 -25.84 -7.43
C LYS A 220 -8.38 -24.93 -7.72
N ILE A 221 -8.48 -23.68 -7.27
CA ILE A 221 -7.51 -22.62 -7.56
C ILE A 221 -6.82 -22.27 -6.26
N GLU A 222 -5.53 -22.49 -6.20
CA GLU A 222 -4.66 -22.16 -5.08
C GLU A 222 -3.65 -21.11 -5.54
N TRP A 223 -3.34 -20.14 -4.69
CA TRP A 223 -2.36 -19.10 -5.02
C TRP A 223 -1.58 -18.68 -3.78
N GLN A 224 -0.35 -18.23 -4.00
CA GLN A 224 0.51 -17.71 -2.94
C GLN A 224 0.48 -16.18 -2.97
N GLY A 225 0.17 -15.57 -1.83
CA GLY A 225 0.37 -14.13 -1.66
C GLY A 225 1.86 -13.80 -1.65
N ILE A 226 2.26 -12.71 -2.29
CA ILE A 226 3.66 -12.30 -2.48
C ILE A 226 4.41 -12.10 -1.14
N ASN A 227 3.67 -11.84 -0.06
CA ASN A 227 4.21 -11.60 1.28
C ASN A 227 4.24 -12.85 2.19
N VAL A 228 3.85 -14.04 1.69
CA VAL A 228 3.91 -15.27 2.49
C VAL A 228 5.24 -15.95 2.22
N ALA A 229 6.20 -15.79 3.14
CA ALA A 229 7.47 -16.50 3.10
C ALA A 229 7.24 -18.02 2.96
N ASP A 230 7.75 -18.59 1.87
CA ASP A 230 8.01 -20.00 1.58
C ASP A 230 7.29 -21.01 2.47
N LYS A 231 5.96 -20.95 2.53
CA LYS A 231 5.19 -22.13 2.92
C LYS A 231 5.14 -23.03 1.71
N ALA A 232 5.94 -24.08 1.80
CA ALA A 232 6.08 -25.18 0.85
C ALA A 232 4.74 -25.85 0.50
N SER A 233 3.92 -25.20 -0.31
CA SER A 233 2.76 -25.79 -1.00
C SER A 233 2.68 -25.44 -2.49
N GLY A 234 3.61 -24.61 -3.00
CA GLY A 234 3.65 -24.16 -4.40
C GLY A 234 4.24 -25.23 -5.32
N VAL A 235 3.44 -26.22 -5.70
CA VAL A 235 3.91 -27.35 -6.53
C VAL A 235 4.14 -26.92 -7.99
N GLY A 236 3.59 -25.77 -8.45
CA GLY A 236 3.70 -25.35 -9.84
C GLY A 236 4.11 -23.90 -10.13
N GLY A 237 3.53 -22.91 -9.44
CA GLY A 237 3.77 -21.48 -9.73
C GLY A 237 3.11 -20.59 -8.68
N ASP A 238 2.99 -19.28 -8.95
CA ASP A 238 2.30 -18.33 -8.08
C ASP A 238 0.81 -18.66 -7.94
N ILE A 239 0.22 -19.22 -9.01
CA ILE A 239 -1.16 -19.74 -9.04
C ILE A 239 -1.11 -21.16 -9.60
N THR A 240 -1.82 -22.08 -8.94
CA THR A 240 -1.97 -23.48 -9.37
C THR A 240 -3.44 -23.81 -9.49
N VAL A 241 -3.84 -24.33 -10.65
CA VAL A 241 -5.19 -24.82 -10.92
C VAL A 241 -5.14 -26.34 -10.98
N THR A 242 -5.98 -26.97 -10.17
CA THR A 242 -6.10 -28.43 -10.10
C THR A 242 -7.52 -28.88 -10.45
N GLN A 243 -7.61 -30.06 -11.04
CA GLN A 243 -8.85 -30.77 -11.28
C GLN A 243 -8.61 -32.24 -10.90
N ASP A 244 -9.47 -32.79 -10.04
CA ASP A 244 -9.35 -34.16 -9.54
C ASP A 244 -7.93 -34.46 -9.01
N ASP A 245 -7.39 -33.53 -8.21
CA ASP A 245 -6.04 -33.50 -7.62
C ASP A 245 -4.87 -33.51 -8.63
N THR A 246 -5.15 -33.38 -9.93
CA THR A 246 -4.15 -33.23 -10.99
C THR A 246 -3.94 -31.74 -11.30
N VAL A 247 -2.69 -31.30 -11.40
CA VAL A 247 -2.37 -29.92 -11.83
C VAL A 247 -2.62 -29.82 -13.33
N ILE A 248 -3.60 -29.00 -13.71
CA ILE A 248 -3.96 -28.78 -15.12
C ILE A 248 -3.42 -27.47 -15.68
N LEU A 249 -3.06 -26.52 -14.80
CA LEU A 249 -2.47 -25.25 -15.19
C LEU A 249 -1.65 -24.69 -14.02
N ALA A 250 -0.40 -24.32 -14.28
CA ALA A 250 0.41 -23.52 -13.36
C ALA A 250 0.71 -22.16 -13.98
N ILE A 251 0.63 -21.11 -13.18
CA ILE A 251 0.85 -19.74 -13.64
C ILE A 251 1.94 -19.09 -12.80
N GLU A 252 2.94 -18.52 -13.49
CA GLU A 252 3.89 -17.57 -12.91
C GLU A 252 3.50 -16.16 -13.34
N VAL A 253 3.32 -15.27 -12.38
CA VAL A 253 3.05 -13.86 -12.62
C VAL A 253 4.33 -13.07 -12.37
N THR A 254 4.76 -12.28 -13.35
CA THR A 254 6.04 -11.57 -13.26
C THR A 254 6.02 -10.17 -13.84
N GLU A 255 6.59 -9.24 -13.09
CA GLU A 255 6.94 -7.90 -13.58
C GLU A 255 8.36 -7.84 -14.14
N ARG A 256 9.19 -8.86 -13.85
CA ARG A 256 10.56 -8.96 -14.37
C ARG A 256 10.58 -9.49 -15.81
N PRO A 257 11.59 -9.11 -16.62
CA PRO A 257 11.81 -9.67 -17.94
C PRO A 257 11.85 -11.20 -17.95
N ILE A 258 11.33 -11.78 -19.03
CA ILE A 258 11.32 -13.22 -19.24
C ILE A 258 12.36 -13.55 -20.31
N GLU A 259 13.54 -13.93 -19.83
CA GLU A 259 14.66 -14.37 -20.64
C GLU A 259 14.71 -15.90 -20.76
N LYS A 260 15.44 -16.40 -21.76
CA LYS A 260 15.64 -17.84 -21.97
C LYS A 260 16.09 -18.58 -20.71
N ALA A 261 17.03 -18.00 -19.95
CA ALA A 261 17.53 -18.61 -18.72
C ALA A 261 16.42 -18.85 -17.69
N ARG A 262 15.44 -17.93 -17.61
CA ARG A 262 14.30 -18.09 -16.70
C ARG A 262 13.37 -19.21 -17.14
N VAL A 263 13.05 -19.29 -18.43
CA VAL A 263 12.24 -20.40 -18.98
C VAL A 263 12.91 -21.75 -18.73
N VAL A 264 14.21 -21.85 -19.00
CA VAL A 264 15.00 -23.07 -18.76
C VAL A 264 15.02 -23.45 -17.28
N SER A 265 15.22 -22.47 -16.39
CA SER A 265 15.22 -22.72 -14.94
C SER A 265 13.85 -23.20 -14.46
N THR A 266 12.77 -22.51 -14.83
CA THR A 266 11.39 -22.88 -14.47
C THR A 266 11.05 -24.29 -14.98
N PHE A 267 11.45 -24.62 -16.21
CA PHE A 267 11.24 -25.96 -16.77
C PHE A 267 11.89 -27.05 -15.90
N ASN A 268 13.17 -26.91 -15.59
CA ASN A 268 13.93 -27.91 -14.85
C ASN A 268 13.56 -28.00 -13.36
N THR A 269 13.09 -26.90 -12.77
CA THR A 269 12.85 -26.82 -11.31
C THR A 269 11.39 -26.99 -10.92
N LYS A 270 10.44 -26.58 -11.78
CA LYS A 270 9.00 -26.64 -11.50
C LYS A 270 8.28 -27.60 -12.45
N ILE A 271 8.37 -27.38 -13.75
CA ILE A 271 7.53 -28.07 -14.75
C ILE A 271 7.79 -29.58 -14.78
N VAL A 272 9.05 -29.98 -15.00
CA VAL A 272 9.42 -31.41 -15.08
C VAL A 272 9.20 -32.11 -13.73
N ARG A 273 9.55 -31.45 -12.63
CA ARG A 273 9.42 -32.04 -11.28
C ARG A 273 7.96 -32.20 -10.85
N GLY A 274 7.11 -31.25 -11.23
CA GLY A 274 5.68 -31.25 -10.92
C GLY A 274 4.83 -32.02 -11.93
N GLY A 275 5.40 -32.52 -13.03
CA GLY A 275 4.64 -33.17 -14.10
C GLY A 275 3.62 -32.25 -14.76
N ILE A 276 3.96 -30.97 -14.91
CA ILE A 276 3.03 -29.94 -15.37
C ILE A 276 3.00 -29.92 -16.89
N GLU A 277 1.82 -30.10 -17.47
CA GLU A 277 1.61 -30.08 -18.92
C GLU A 277 1.44 -28.66 -19.45
N ASP A 278 0.63 -27.81 -18.79
CA ASP A 278 0.38 -26.43 -19.20
C ASP A 278 0.92 -25.44 -18.16
N TYR A 279 1.89 -24.64 -18.60
CA TYR A 279 2.53 -23.60 -17.81
C TYR A 279 2.41 -22.24 -18.48
N LEU A 280 1.85 -21.28 -17.76
CA LEU A 280 1.61 -19.93 -18.26
C LEU A 280 2.46 -18.91 -17.52
N PHE A 281 3.24 -18.14 -18.27
CA PHE A 281 3.82 -16.89 -17.77
C PHE A 281 2.87 -15.73 -18.07
N ILE A 282 2.39 -15.07 -17.02
CA ILE A 282 1.65 -13.82 -17.11
C ILE A 282 2.61 -12.66 -16.81
N TYR A 283 2.67 -11.69 -17.72
CA TYR A 283 3.50 -10.49 -17.55
C TYR A 283 2.68 -9.20 -17.62
N SER A 284 3.15 -8.15 -16.92
CA SER A 284 2.49 -6.85 -16.94
C SER A 284 2.96 -6.00 -18.13
N ASN A 285 4.24 -5.66 -18.18
CA ASN A 285 4.81 -4.72 -19.16
C ASN A 285 6.03 -5.27 -19.92
N SER A 286 6.80 -6.17 -19.32
CA SER A 286 8.03 -6.71 -19.91
C SER A 286 7.75 -7.89 -20.84
N LEU A 287 7.84 -7.65 -22.15
CA LEU A 287 7.68 -8.70 -23.15
C LEU A 287 8.72 -9.82 -22.97
N PRO A 288 8.34 -11.09 -23.20
CA PRO A 288 9.30 -12.18 -23.25
C PRO A 288 10.22 -12.00 -24.46
N THR A 289 11.51 -12.32 -24.26
CA THR A 289 12.52 -12.32 -25.33
C THR A 289 12.22 -13.38 -26.39
N ASP A 290 12.72 -13.19 -27.61
CA ASP A 290 12.55 -14.20 -28.68
C ASP A 290 13.24 -15.52 -28.32
N ASP A 291 14.38 -15.47 -27.64
CA ASP A 291 15.06 -16.66 -27.13
C ASP A 291 14.24 -17.42 -26.07
N ALA A 292 13.46 -16.71 -25.24
CA ALA A 292 12.53 -17.34 -24.30
C ALA A 292 11.38 -18.05 -25.05
N ARG A 293 10.82 -17.41 -26.08
CA ARG A 293 9.80 -18.02 -26.94
C ARG A 293 10.34 -19.24 -27.68
N GLN A 294 11.58 -19.17 -28.18
CA GLN A 294 12.22 -20.28 -28.86
C GLN A 294 12.45 -21.46 -27.91
N ALA A 295 12.88 -21.20 -26.66
CA ALA A 295 13.01 -22.25 -25.65
C ALA A 295 11.67 -22.92 -25.34
N ALA A 296 10.59 -22.14 -25.17
CA ALA A 296 9.24 -22.68 -24.99
C ALA A 296 8.81 -23.59 -26.16
N ARG A 297 9.07 -23.19 -27.41
CA ARG A 297 8.81 -24.02 -28.60
C ARG A 297 9.59 -25.34 -28.58
N THR A 298 10.82 -25.34 -28.09
CA THR A 298 11.59 -26.58 -27.93
C THR A 298 10.95 -27.52 -26.92
N TYR A 299 10.48 -27.00 -25.77
CA TYR A 299 9.82 -27.83 -24.75
C TYR A 299 8.44 -28.33 -25.18
N PHE A 300 7.74 -27.58 -26.04
CA PHE A 300 6.50 -28.06 -26.67
C PHE A 300 6.71 -29.37 -27.43
N THR A 301 7.83 -29.52 -28.14
CA THR A 301 8.16 -30.78 -28.83
C THR A 301 8.45 -31.95 -27.88
N GLN A 302 8.61 -31.67 -26.58
CA GLN A 302 8.80 -32.66 -25.51
C GLN A 302 7.52 -32.93 -24.71
N GLY A 303 6.38 -32.34 -25.10
CA GLY A 303 5.09 -32.53 -24.45
C GLY A 303 4.75 -31.54 -23.33
N HIS A 304 5.51 -30.44 -23.20
CA HIS A 304 5.25 -29.40 -22.20
C HIS A 304 4.88 -28.07 -22.87
N GLU A 305 3.69 -27.58 -22.59
CA GLU A 305 3.22 -26.29 -23.09
C GLU A 305 3.69 -25.16 -22.16
N ILE A 306 4.48 -24.23 -22.71
CA ILE A 306 4.92 -23.03 -21.99
C ILE A 306 4.45 -21.81 -22.79
N ASN A 307 3.50 -21.09 -22.22
CA ASN A 307 2.82 -19.99 -22.88
C ASN A 307 3.13 -18.64 -22.20
N PHE A 308 2.94 -17.54 -22.93
CA PHE A 308 3.17 -16.18 -22.42
C PHE A 308 1.97 -15.29 -22.75
N LEU A 309 1.38 -14.64 -21.74
CA LEU A 309 0.26 -13.73 -21.92
C LEU A 309 0.48 -12.42 -21.15
N GLN A 310 0.10 -11.30 -21.76
CA GLN A 310 0.03 -10.04 -21.05
C GLN A 310 -1.24 -10.01 -20.20
N VAL A 311 -1.12 -9.69 -18.91
CA VAL A 311 -2.24 -9.77 -17.95
C VAL A 311 -3.45 -8.92 -18.38
N ALA A 312 -3.20 -7.69 -18.85
CA ALA A 312 -4.28 -6.77 -19.22
C ALA A 312 -5.04 -7.27 -20.45
N ASP A 313 -4.32 -7.62 -21.51
CA ASP A 313 -4.92 -8.13 -22.75
C ASP A 313 -5.69 -9.43 -22.50
N TRP A 314 -5.11 -10.36 -21.74
CA TRP A 314 -5.79 -11.61 -21.41
C TRP A 314 -7.08 -11.37 -20.64
N ILE A 315 -7.08 -10.50 -19.63
CA ILE A 315 -8.31 -10.17 -18.89
C ILE A 315 -9.33 -9.51 -19.80
N VAL A 316 -8.96 -8.46 -20.54
CA VAL A 316 -9.88 -7.70 -21.40
C VAL A 316 -10.50 -8.60 -22.48
N ASN A 317 -9.70 -9.47 -23.09
CA ASN A 317 -10.18 -10.42 -24.09
C ASN A 317 -11.20 -11.41 -23.50
N ASN A 318 -10.96 -11.92 -22.28
CA ASN A 318 -11.94 -12.76 -21.59
C ASN A 318 -13.21 -11.96 -21.24
N LEU A 319 -13.08 -10.76 -20.68
CA LEU A 319 -14.23 -9.90 -20.34
C LEU A 319 -15.08 -9.55 -21.57
N GLY A 320 -14.46 -9.44 -22.74
CA GLY A 320 -15.13 -9.24 -24.02
C GLY A 320 -16.05 -10.39 -24.43
N THR A 321 -15.70 -11.63 -24.10
CA THR A 321 -16.40 -12.84 -24.58
C THR A 321 -17.32 -13.49 -23.55
N ILE A 322 -17.08 -13.33 -22.25
CA ILE A 322 -17.83 -14.01 -21.18
C ILE A 322 -19.24 -13.42 -20.89
N GLY A 323 -19.56 -12.27 -21.46
CA GLY A 323 -20.86 -11.61 -21.29
C GLY A 323 -21.03 -10.81 -19.98
N ALA A 324 -22.13 -10.03 -19.90
CA ALA A 324 -22.31 -9.01 -18.87
C ALA A 324 -22.40 -9.58 -17.44
N LYS A 325 -23.10 -10.70 -17.25
CA LYS A 325 -23.24 -11.37 -15.95
C LYS A 325 -21.87 -11.78 -15.39
N CYS A 326 -21.02 -12.33 -16.25
CA CYS A 326 -19.69 -12.77 -15.88
C CYS A 326 -18.73 -11.60 -15.62
N ARG A 327 -18.86 -10.49 -16.34
CA ARG A 327 -18.14 -9.26 -15.99
C ARG A 327 -18.47 -8.75 -14.57
N THR A 328 -19.73 -8.87 -14.15
CA THR A 328 -20.10 -8.56 -12.75
C THR A 328 -19.43 -9.50 -11.76
N ILE A 329 -19.34 -10.80 -12.06
CA ILE A 329 -18.62 -11.77 -11.23
C ILE A 329 -17.14 -11.37 -11.11
N PHE A 330 -16.48 -11.00 -12.21
CA PHE A 330 -15.10 -10.51 -12.17
C PHE A 330 -14.92 -9.33 -11.22
N THR A 331 -15.81 -8.34 -11.29
CA THR A 331 -15.75 -7.20 -10.35
C THR A 331 -15.92 -7.64 -8.90
N GLN A 332 -16.80 -8.61 -8.64
CA GLN A 332 -17.01 -9.15 -7.29
C GLN A 332 -15.78 -9.91 -6.77
N GLU A 333 -15.14 -10.71 -7.62
CA GLU A 333 -13.90 -11.42 -7.28
C GLU A 333 -12.76 -10.44 -7.00
N VAL A 334 -12.60 -9.39 -7.83
CA VAL A 334 -11.61 -8.33 -7.57
C VAL A 334 -11.89 -7.64 -6.24
N LEU A 335 -13.13 -7.28 -5.95
CA LEU A 335 -13.50 -6.64 -4.68
C LEU A 335 -13.27 -7.57 -3.47
N ALA A 336 -13.56 -8.87 -3.61
CA ALA A 336 -13.36 -9.85 -2.56
C ALA A 336 -11.88 -10.01 -2.23
N LEU A 337 -11.03 -10.14 -3.26
CA LEU A 337 -9.59 -10.27 -3.12
C LEU A 337 -8.94 -8.98 -2.61
N PHE A 338 -9.30 -7.82 -3.16
CA PHE A 338 -8.74 -6.53 -2.71
C PHE A 338 -9.21 -6.17 -1.30
N GLY A 339 -10.37 -6.69 -0.87
CA GLY A 339 -10.95 -6.43 0.43
C GLY A 339 -10.31 -7.19 1.58
N THR A 340 -9.41 -8.15 1.31
CA THR A 340 -8.75 -8.92 2.36
C THR A 340 -7.77 -8.06 3.18
N ARG A 341 -7.46 -8.48 4.42
CA ARG A 341 -6.64 -7.68 5.34
C ARG A 341 -5.18 -7.54 4.93
N ASP A 342 -4.67 -8.54 4.20
CA ASP A 342 -3.30 -8.64 3.70
C ASP A 342 -3.02 -7.73 2.49
N VAL A 343 -4.07 -7.24 1.81
CA VAL A 343 -3.90 -6.27 0.72
C VAL A 343 -3.60 -4.88 1.30
N PRO A 344 -2.49 -4.23 0.86
CA PRO A 344 -2.10 -2.92 1.33
C PRO A 344 -3.18 -1.86 1.13
N ALA A 345 -3.27 -0.94 2.08
CA ALA A 345 -4.15 0.20 2.04
C ALA A 345 -3.96 1.06 0.79
N SER A 346 -2.72 1.22 0.32
CA SER A 346 -2.40 1.96 -0.91
C SER A 346 -3.14 1.40 -2.13
N VAL A 347 -3.20 0.08 -2.28
CA VAL A 347 -3.94 -0.61 -3.35
C VAL A 347 -5.45 -0.35 -3.23
N LYS A 348 -6.00 -0.45 -2.02
CA LYS A 348 -7.43 -0.19 -1.74
C LYS A 348 -7.82 1.26 -2.02
N MET A 349 -6.96 2.21 -1.66
CA MET A 349 -7.16 3.64 -1.94
C MET A 349 -7.09 3.91 -3.44
N PHE A 350 -6.11 3.34 -4.12
CA PHE A 350 -5.98 3.49 -5.57
C PHE A 350 -7.22 2.98 -6.30
N TRP A 351 -7.75 1.82 -5.89
CA TRP A 351 -9.05 1.33 -6.37
C TRP A 351 -10.17 2.37 -6.13
N ASN A 352 -10.31 2.87 -4.90
CA ASN A 352 -11.37 3.83 -4.58
C ASN A 352 -11.28 5.12 -5.40
N ASN A 353 -10.07 5.65 -5.60
CA ASN A 353 -9.84 6.85 -6.40
C ASN A 353 -10.16 6.61 -7.88
N MET A 354 -9.71 5.48 -8.42
CA MET A 354 -10.04 5.09 -9.79
C MET A 354 -11.53 4.93 -10.01
N VAL A 355 -12.24 4.31 -9.07
CA VAL A 355 -13.70 4.15 -9.17
C VAL A 355 -14.40 5.50 -9.20
N LYS A 356 -13.98 6.44 -8.35
CA LYS A 356 -14.52 7.81 -8.38
C LYS A 356 -14.29 8.50 -9.73
N GLU A 357 -13.09 8.37 -10.29
CA GLU A 357 -12.75 8.96 -11.59
C GLU A 357 -13.50 8.31 -12.76
N LEU A 358 -13.66 6.97 -12.74
CA LEU A 358 -14.33 6.23 -13.82
C LEU A 358 -15.86 6.40 -13.82
N ILE A 359 -16.45 6.61 -12.64
CA ILE A 359 -17.90 6.78 -12.49
C ILE A 359 -18.29 8.27 -12.59
N GLY A 360 -17.33 9.19 -12.40
CA GLY A 360 -17.62 10.61 -12.28
C GLY A 360 -18.27 10.92 -10.92
N ALA A 361 -18.06 12.15 -10.45
CA ALA A 361 -18.65 12.67 -9.21
C ALA A 361 -20.16 12.43 -9.10
#